data_AF-A0A4R8QG16-F1
#
_entry.id   AF-A0A4R8QG16-F1
#
_cell.length_a   1.000
_cell.length_b   1.000
_cell.length_c   1.000
_cell.angle_alpha   90.00
_cell.angle_beta   90.00
_cell.angle_gamma   90.00
#
_symmetry.space_group_name_H-M   'P 1'
#
loop_
_entity.id
_entity.type
_entity.pdbx_description
1 polymer ?
#
loop_
_entity_poly.entity_id
_entity_poly.type
_entity_poly.pdbx_seq_one_letter_code
_entity_poly.pdbx_strand_id
1 'polypeptide(L)' 'MHNVVQLLDGLEGLSLRLFYGVLGWTEKELLALLAQVRNEIKTGVVHTIFDFHISYGQKPAKESNGTS' A
#
# COMPACT_ATOMS: atom_id res chain seq x y z
N MET A 1 -13.79 8.73 2.10
CA MET A 1 -12.79 8.06 2.97
C MET A 1 -11.52 7.84 2.16
N HIS A 2 -10.46 8.61 2.40
CA HIS A 2 -9.22 8.55 1.60
C HIS A 2 -8.41 7.26 1.85
N ASN A 3 -8.45 6.72 3.08
CA ASN A 3 -7.72 5.51 3.48
C ASN A 3 -8.13 4.25 2.66
N VAL A 4 -9.44 4.03 2.47
CA VAL A 4 -9.94 2.87 1.70
C VAL A 4 -9.51 2.93 0.23
N VAL A 5 -9.48 4.12 -0.38
CA VAL A 5 -9.02 4.29 -1.76
C VAL A 5 -7.53 3.96 -1.89
N GLN A 6 -6.70 4.41 -0.95
CA GLN A 6 -5.26 4.09 -0.92
C GLN A 6 -5.02 2.57 -0.88
N LEU A 7 -5.80 1.86 -0.06
CA LEU A 7 -5.70 0.39 0.01
C LEU A 7 -6.16 -0.27 -1.29
N LEU A 8 -7.29 0.14 -1.87
CA LEU A 8 -7.83 -0.47 -3.08
C LEU A 8 -6.91 -0.30 -4.30
N ASP A 9 -6.28 0.86 -4.44
CA ASP A 9 -5.35 1.17 -5.53
C ASP A 9 -4.00 0.47 -5.34
N GLY A 10 -3.51 0.36 -4.10
CA GLY A 10 -2.23 -0.28 -3.77
C GLY A 10 -2.29 -1.80 -3.59
N LEU A 11 -3.49 -2.39 -3.45
CA LEU A 11 -3.71 -3.78 -3.04
C LEU A 11 -2.93 -4.79 -3.88
N GLU A 12 -2.93 -4.58 -5.20
CA GLU A 12 -2.28 -5.45 -6.15
C GLU A 12 -0.76 -5.38 -6.02
N GLY A 13 -0.19 -4.17 -6.04
CA GLY A 13 1.24 -3.94 -5.87
C GLY A 13 1.81 -4.51 -4.57
N LEU A 14 1.05 -4.39 -3.47
CA LEU A 14 1.42 -4.98 -2.17
C LEU A 14 1.46 -6.52 -2.20
N SER A 15 0.63 -7.13 -3.05
CA SER A 15 0.45 -8.58 -3.10
C SER A 15 1.41 -9.27 -4.08
N LEU A 16 1.81 -8.60 -5.17
CA LEU A 16 2.63 -9.18 -6.24
C LEU A 16 3.91 -9.89 -5.74
N ARG A 17 4.70 -9.24 -4.87
CA ARG A 17 6.00 -9.79 -4.44
C ARG A 17 5.86 -11.07 -3.63
N LEU A 18 4.86 -11.14 -2.76
CA LEU A 18 4.61 -12.30 -1.91
C LEU A 18 4.04 -13.46 -2.74
N PHE A 19 2.97 -13.19 -3.50
CA PHE A 19 2.23 -14.24 -4.18
C PHE A 19 3.01 -14.82 -5.38
N TYR A 20 3.59 -13.98 -6.24
CA TYR A 20 4.42 -14.50 -7.34
C TYR A 20 5.81 -14.92 -6.87
N GLY A 21 6.43 -14.09 -6.05
CA GLY A 21 7.85 -14.21 -5.78
C GLY A 21 8.23 -15.14 -4.63
N VAL A 22 7.28 -15.50 -3.76
CA VAL A 22 7.50 -16.42 -2.64
C VAL A 22 6.61 -17.65 -2.77
N LEU A 23 5.33 -17.45 -3.06
CA LEU A 23 4.34 -18.53 -3.10
C LEU A 23 4.20 -19.19 -4.48
N GLY A 24 4.79 -18.60 -5.54
CA GLY A 24 4.78 -19.16 -6.88
C GLY A 24 3.40 -19.19 -7.56
N TRP A 25 2.48 -18.31 -7.13
CA TRP A 25 1.13 -18.25 -7.70
C TRP A 25 1.14 -17.76 -9.14
N THR A 26 0.09 -18.10 -9.88
CA THR A 26 -0.17 -17.54 -11.20
C THR A 26 -0.94 -16.22 -11.11
N GLU A 27 -0.89 -15.43 -12.17
CA GLU A 27 -1.60 -14.15 -12.23
C GLU A 27 -3.10 -14.27 -12.10
N LYS A 28 -3.68 -15.31 -12.69
CA LYS A 28 -5.12 -15.57 -12.60
C LYS A 28 -5.56 -15.85 -11.16
N GLU A 29 -4.78 -16.63 -10.40
CA GLU A 29 -5.09 -16.95 -9.01
C GLU A 29 -5.02 -15.71 -8.13
N LEU A 30 -3.98 -14.88 -8.31
CA LEU A 30 -3.85 -13.63 -7.57
C LEU A 30 -5.01 -12.68 -7.89
N LEU A 31 -5.31 -12.44 -9.16
CA LEU A 31 -6.39 -11.53 -9.57
C LEU A 31 -7.76 -12.00 -9.07
N ALA A 32 -8.02 -13.30 -9.04
CA ALA A 32 -9.24 -13.87 -8.48
C ALA A 32 -9.37 -13.58 -6.98
N LEU A 33 -8.30 -13.79 -6.21
CA LEU A 33 -8.26 -13.45 -4.77
C LEU A 33 -8.48 -11.95 -4.55
N LEU A 34 -7.75 -11.11 -5.29
CA LEU A 34 -7.84 -9.66 -5.15
C LEU A 34 -9.24 -9.12 -5.50
N ALA A 35 -9.94 -9.74 -6.45
CA ALA A 35 -11.32 -9.39 -6.76
C ALA A 35 -12.27 -9.64 -5.58
N GLN A 36 -12.11 -10.77 -4.88
CA GLN A 36 -12.89 -11.08 -3.68
C GLN A 36 -12.58 -10.11 -2.54
N VAL A 37 -11.31 -9.86 -2.26
CA VAL A 37 -10.87 -8.90 -1.23
C VAL A 37 -11.40 -7.50 -1.50
N ARG A 38 -11.34 -7.02 -2.76
CA ARG A 38 -11.93 -5.71 -3.14
C ARG A 38 -13.43 -5.67 -2.88
N ASN A 39 -14.14 -6.76 -3.10
CA ASN A 39 -15.57 -6.82 -2.85
C ASN A 39 -15.88 -6.74 -1.34
N GLU A 40 -15.17 -7.49 -0.51
CA GLU A 40 -15.36 -7.50 0.95
C GLU A 40 -15.07 -6.14 1.61
N ILE A 41 -13.99 -5.47 1.16
CA ILE A 41 -13.66 -4.11 1.60
C ILE A 41 -14.79 -3.13 1.23
N LYS A 42 -15.36 -3.25 0.02
CA LYS A 42 -16.41 -2.36 -0.47
C LYS A 42 -17.76 -2.60 0.19
N THR A 43 -18.11 -3.85 0.48
CA THR A 43 -19.37 -4.21 1.15
C THR A 43 -19.33 -3.91 2.64
N GLY A 44 -18.14 -3.67 3.22
CA GLY A 44 -17.98 -3.33 4.64
C GLY A 44 -18.26 -4.51 5.57
N VAL A 45 -18.28 -5.74 5.03
CA VAL A 45 -18.46 -6.97 5.82
C VAL A 45 -17.29 -7.17 6.78
N VAL A 46 -16.15 -6.56 6.48
CA VAL A 46 -14.92 -6.63 7.29
C VAL A 46 -14.47 -5.23 7.67
N HIS A 47 -14.20 -5.02 8.97
CA HIS A 47 -13.57 -3.78 9.44
C HIS A 47 -12.06 -3.86 9.21
N THR A 48 -11.61 -3.37 8.06
CA THR A 48 -10.21 -3.49 7.64
C THR A 48 -9.35 -2.45 8.36
N ILE A 49 -8.29 -2.89 9.04
CA ILE A 49 -7.32 -2.05 9.75
C ILE A 49 -5.95 -2.28 9.10
N PHE A 50 -5.19 -1.21 8.87
CA PHE A 50 -3.85 -1.27 8.29
C PHE A 50 -2.89 -0.35 9.05
N ASP A 51 -1.76 -0.89 9.46
CA ASP A 51 -0.72 -0.13 10.18
C ASP A 51 0.21 0.56 9.18
N PHE A 52 0.17 1.89 9.17
CA PHE A 52 1.08 2.71 8.37
C PHE A 52 2.17 3.31 9.26
N HIS A 53 3.42 2.90 9.04
CA HIS A 53 4.55 3.54 9.70
C HIS A 53 4.99 4.76 8.89
N ILE A 54 4.76 5.96 9.44
CA ILE A 54 5.09 7.23 8.79
C ILE A 54 6.36 7.79 9.42
N SER A 55 7.38 8.05 8.59
CA SER A 55 8.59 8.76 9.00
C SER A 55 8.69 10.09 8.25
N TYR A 56 9.14 11.12 8.95
CA TYR A 56 9.32 12.47 8.39
C TYR A 56 10.81 12.77 8.27
N GLY A 57 11.23 13.19 7.08
CA GLY A 57 12.59 13.68 6.83
C GLY A 57 12.58 15.20 6.66
N GLN A 58 13.47 15.90 7.34
CA GLN A 58 13.70 17.33 7.11
C GLN A 58 14.90 17.50 6.17
N LYS A 59 14.71 18.25 5.08
CA LYS A 59 15.81 18.64 4.20
C LYS A 59 16.83 19.48 4.98
N PRO A 60 18.15 19.25 4.84
CA PRO A 60 19.16 20.09 5.48
C PRO A 60 18.98 21.56 5.13
N ALA A 61 19.16 22.45 6.11
CA ALA A 61 19.20 23.87 5.86
C ALA A 61 20.35 24.17 4.88
N LYS A 62 20.11 25.02 3.88
CA LYS A 62 21.22 25.54 3.07
C LYS A 62 22.13 26.33 4.00
N GLU A 63 23.41 26.00 4.04
CA GLU A 63 24.41 26.80 4.74
C GLU A 63 24.28 28.25 4.25
N SER A 64 23.94 29.16 5.16
CA SER A 64 24.14 30.58 4.90
C SER A 64 25.65 30.78 4.90
N ASN A 65 26.26 30.83 3.72
CA ASN A 65 27.60 31.38 3.57
C ASN A 65 27.60 32.72 4.29
N GLY A 66 28.30 32.78 5.43
CA GLY A 66 28.41 33.98 6.22
C GLY A 66 29.03 35.07 5.37
N THR A 67 28.23 36.03 4.95
CA THR A 67 28.75 37.31 4.53
C THR A 67 28.98 38.12 5.80
N SER A 68 30.27 38.39 6.02
CA SER A 68 30.81 39.29 7.05
C SER A 68 30.14 40.66 7.07
#